data_AF-A0A3D5A8A0-F1
#
_entry.id   AF-A0A3D5A8A0-F1
#
_cell.length_a   1.000
_cell.length_b   1.000
_cell.length_c   1.000
_cell.angle_alpha   90.00
_cell.angle_beta   90.00
_cell.angle_gamma   90.00
#
_symmetry.space_group_name_H-M   'P 1'
#
loop_
_entity.id
_entity.type
_entity.pdbx_description
1 polymer ?
#
loop_
_entity_poly.entity_id
_entity_poly.type
_entity_poly.pdbx_seq_one_letter_code
_entity_poly.pdbx_strand_id
1 'polypeptide(L)' 'MAFLNIKVNLLPFPQNLPMHDWYIGLQHLKKGKVRFIDQNLIFYRRHGKNVTTGIRSNLFNVLKWRFQIIKSLL' A
#
# COMPACT_ATOMS: atom_id res chain seq x y z
N MET A 1 -10.50 0.81 -4.34
CA MET A 1 -10.66 1.22 -2.92
C MET A 1 -10.56 2.73 -2.88
N ALA A 2 -11.54 3.40 -2.31
CA ALA A 2 -11.55 4.85 -2.13
C ALA A 2 -11.53 5.19 -0.64
N PHE A 3 -10.78 6.22 -0.27
CA PHE A 3 -10.77 6.79 1.08
C PHE A 3 -11.89 7.82 1.17
N LEU A 4 -12.77 7.65 2.16
CA LEU A 4 -13.75 8.70 2.46
C LEU A 4 -13.01 9.90 3.10
N ASN A 5 -13.58 11.10 2.99
CA ASN A 5 -12.96 12.37 3.39
C ASN A 5 -12.80 12.51 4.92
N ILE A 6 -12.02 11.61 5.52
CA ILE A 6 -11.62 11.56 6.91
C ILE A 6 -10.12 11.75 6.93
N LYS A 7 -9.67 12.79 7.63
CA LYS A 7 -8.26 13.15 7.71
C LYS A 7 -7.51 12.12 8.57
N VAL A 8 -6.71 11.28 7.94
CA VAL A 8 -5.74 10.41 8.60
C VAL A 8 -4.36 11.05 8.48
N ASN A 9 -3.66 11.24 9.60
CA ASN A 9 -2.28 11.74 9.53
C ASN A 9 -1.34 10.60 9.13
N LEU A 10 -0.71 10.72 7.96
CA LEU A 10 0.12 9.68 7.34
C LEU A 10 1.60 10.06 7.25
N LEU A 11 1.89 11.34 7.46
CA LEU A 11 3.22 11.90 7.29
C LEU A 11 3.81 12.32 8.64
N PRO A 12 5.14 12.22 8.82
CA PRO A 12 6.09 11.61 7.87
C PRO A 12 5.91 10.09 7.77
N PHE A 13 6.33 9.51 6.64
CA PHE A 13 6.30 8.06 6.49
C PHE A 13 7.29 7.40 7.46
N PRO A 14 6.91 6.28 8.11
CA PRO A 14 7.84 5.46 8.88
C PRO A 14 9.06 5.04 8.06
N GLN A 15 10.22 4.98 8.71
CA GLN A 15 11.45 4.51 8.08
C GLN A 15 11.35 3.02 7.75
N ASN A 16 11.97 2.60 6.64
CA ASN A 16 12.00 1.22 6.15
C ASN A 16 10.64 0.62 5.75
N LEU A 17 9.69 1.46 5.32
CA LEU A 17 8.46 0.98 4.72
C LEU A 17 8.75 0.20 3.43
N PRO A 18 8.17 -0.99 3.23
CA PRO A 18 8.37 -1.76 2.01
C PRO A 18 7.69 -1.07 0.82
N MET A 19 6.47 -0.55 1.01
CA MET A 19 5.71 0.20 0.02
C MET A 19 4.77 1.19 0.73
N HIS A 20 4.73 2.44 0.27
CA HIS A 20 3.95 3.51 0.91
C HIS A 20 2.44 3.36 0.68
N ASP A 21 2.03 2.82 -0.47
CA ASP A 21 0.64 2.54 -0.83
C ASP A 21 -0.02 1.53 0.12
N TRP A 22 0.69 0.46 0.49
CA TRP A 22 0.23 -0.51 1.49
C TRP A 22 0.00 0.15 2.84
N TYR A 23 0.95 0.99 3.29
CA TYR A 23 0.83 1.72 4.55
C TYR A 23 -0.37 2.65 4.56
N ILE A 24 -0.55 3.46 3.50
CA ILE A 24 -1.69 4.39 3.37
C ILE A 24 -3.01 3.63 3.42
N GLY A 25 -3.12 2.52 2.68
CA GLY A 25 -4.33 1.69 2.67
C GLY A 25 -4.65 1.10 4.05
N LEU A 26 -3.63 0.55 4.72
CA LEU A 26 -3.78 -0.07 6.04
C LEU A 26 -4.09 0.97 7.14
N GLN A 27 -3.50 2.16 7.09
CA GLN A 27 -3.83 3.24 8.02
C GLN A 27 -5.28 3.70 7.88
N HIS A 28 -5.82 3.79 6.66
CA HIS A 28 -7.23 4.11 6.45
C HIS A 28 -8.16 2.96 6.84
N LEU A 29 -7.73 1.71 6.70
CA LEU A 29 -8.46 0.56 7.25
C LEU A 29 -8.51 0.60 8.79
N LYS A 30 -7.42 1.01 9.44
CA LYS A 30 -7.31 1.05 10.91
C LYS A 30 -8.00 2.27 11.54
N LYS A 31 -7.88 3.45 10.93
CA LYS A 31 -8.27 4.75 11.55
C LYS A 31 -9.30 5.55 10.75
N GLY A 32 -9.51 5.21 9.48
CA GLY A 32 -10.37 5.96 8.56
C GLY A 32 -11.64 5.20 8.19
N LYS A 33 -12.21 5.57 7.05
CA LYS A 33 -13.26 4.79 6.38
C LYS A 33 -12.89 4.57 4.93
N VAL A 34 -13.18 3.37 4.45
CA VAL A 34 -12.82 2.92 3.11
C VAL A 34 -14.07 2.34 2.44
N ARG A 35 -14.17 2.49 1.12
CA ARG A 35 -15.22 1.85 0.32
C ARG A 35 -14.60 1.22 -0.92
N PHE A 36 -15.11 0.05 -1.31
CA PHE A 36 -14.84 -0.51 -2.62
C PHE A 36 -15.88 0.03 -3.60
N ILE A 37 -15.39 0.67 -4.66
CA ILE A 37 -16.20 1.19 -5.76
C ILE A 37 -16.04 0.21 -6.90
N ASP A 38 -17.14 -0.41 -7.32
CA ASP A 38 -17.18 -1.37 -8.41
C ASP A 38 -17.29 -0.66 -9.77
N GLN A 39 -16.37 0.27 -10.01
CA GLN A 39 -16.27 1.06 -11.23
C GLN A 39 -14.79 1.27 -11.57
N ASN A 40 -14.47 1.24 -12.86
CA ASN A 40 -13.11 1.44 -13.36
C ASN A 40 -12.75 2.94 -13.37
N LEU A 41 -12.39 3.47 -12.20
CA LEU A 41 -12.02 4.87 -12.02
C LEU A 41 -10.54 5.17 -12.31
N ILE A 42 -9.71 4.15 -12.49
CA ILE A 42 -8.25 4.28 -12.64
C ILE A 42 -7.80 3.44 -13.83
N PHE A 43 -7.12 4.06 -14.79
CA PHE A 43 -6.42 3.35 -15.86
C PHE A 43 -5.06 2.86 -15.37
N TYR A 44 -4.90 1.55 -15.24
CA TYR A 44 -3.60 0.95 -14.95
C TYR A 44 -2.72 0.93 -16.20
N ARG A 45 -1.50 1.45 -16.11
CA ARG A 45 -0.54 1.50 -17.23
C ARG A 45 0.75 0.75 -16.89
N ARG A 46 1.25 -0.04 -17.83
CA ARG A 46 2.59 -0.65 -17.76
C ARG A 46 3.43 -0.18 -18.94
N HIS A 47 4.69 0.14 -18.69
CA HIS A 47 5.66 0.48 -19.74
C HIS A 47 6.75 -0.60 -19.79
N GLY A 48 7.40 -0.74 -20.95
CA GLY A 48 8.43 -1.76 -21.16
C GLY A 48 9.64 -1.66 -20.23
N LYS A 49 9.88 -0.47 -19.65
CA LYS A 49 10.94 -0.20 -18.67
C LYS A 49 10.45 -0.18 -17.21
N ASN A 50 9.32 -0.82 -16.91
CA ASN A 50 8.85 -0.91 -15.53
C ASN A 50 9.85 -1.67 -14.65
N VAL A 51 10.09 -1.14 -13.45
CA VAL A 51 10.97 -1.74 -12.44
C VAL A 51 10.41 -3.07 -11.91
N THR A 52 9.08 -3.24 -11.98
CA THR A 52 8.39 -4.45 -11.57
C THR A 52 8.44 -5.53 -12.66
N THR A 53 9.08 -6.65 -12.33
CA THR A 53 9.03 -7.87 -13.11
C THR A 53 7.64 -8.52 -13.00
N GLY A 54 7.27 -9.38 -13.96
CA GLY A 54 6.08 -10.23 -13.86
C GLY A 54 6.23 -11.42 -12.91
N ILE A 55 7.33 -11.47 -12.16
CA ILE A 55 7.73 -12.63 -11.36
C ILE A 55 7.60 -12.27 -9.88
N ARG A 56 7.02 -13.19 -9.11
CA ARG A 56 6.91 -13.03 -7.66
C ARG A 56 8.30 -12.93 -7.03
N SER A 57 8.47 -12.00 -6.10
CA SER A 57 9.69 -11.93 -5.28
C SER A 57 9.86 -13.17 -4.40
N ASN A 58 11.11 -13.49 -4.03
CA ASN A 58 11.42 -14.62 -3.14
C ASN A 58 10.67 -14.51 -1.79
N LEU A 59 10.35 -15.66 -1.20
CA LEU A 59 9.62 -15.82 0.06
C LEU A 59 10.26 -15.01 1.20
N PHE A 60 11.59 -14.99 1.30
CA PHE A 60 12.30 -14.20 2.31
C PHE A 60 11.93 -12.71 2.24
N ASN A 61 11.94 -12.12 1.05
CA ASN A 61 11.57 -10.73 0.85
C ASN A 61 10.10 -10.48 1.19
N VAL A 62 9.21 -11.41 0.80
CA VAL A 62 7.79 -11.32 1.15
C VAL A 62 7.62 -11.28 2.66
N LEU A 63 8.25 -12.20 3.40
CA LEU A 63 8.19 -12.24 4.87
C LEU A 63 8.78 -10.99 5.50
N LYS A 64 9.93 -10.52 5.00
CA LYS A 64 10.55 -9.26 5.45
C LYS A 64 9.60 -8.07 5.30
N TRP A 65 8.95 -7.93 4.15
CA TRP A 65 8.00 -6.84 3.91
C TRP A 65 6.76 -6.94 4.80
N ARG A 66 6.25 -8.16 5.04
CA ARG A 66 5.13 -8.38 5.98
C ARG A 66 5.51 -7.96 7.41
N PHE A 67 6.70 -8.30 7.86
CA PHE A 67 7.17 -7.87 9.18
C PHE A 67 7.35 -6.35 9.26
N GLN A 68 7.99 -5.74 8.24
CA GLN A 68 8.20 -4.28 8.20
C GLN A 68 6.89 -3.51 8.20
N ILE A 69 5.90 -3.94 7.42
CA ILE A 69 4.59 -3.25 7.38
C ILE A 69 3.84 -3.40 8.71
N ILE A 70 3.84 -4.59 9.32
CA ILE A 70 3.21 -4.79 10.64
C ILE A 70 3.87 -3.90 11.68
N LYS A 71 5.21 -3.88 11.74
CA LYS A 71 5.97 -3.01 12.64
C LYS A 71 5.64 -1.53 12.45
N SER A 72 5.41 -1.09 11.21
CA SER A 72 5.06 0.31 10.91
C SER A 72 3.64 0.73 11.32
N LEU A 73 2.75 -0.23 11.59
CA LEU A 73 1.35 0.00 11.94
C LEU A 73 1.09 -0.07 13.44
N LEU A 74 2.01 -0.67 14.20
CA LEU A 74 2.03 -0.67 15.66
C LEU A 74 2.45 0.72 16.15
#